data_AF-K1SVK3-F1
#
_entry.id   AF-K1SVK3-F1
#
_cell.length_a   1.000
_cell.length_b   1.000
_cell.length_c   1.000
_cell.angle_alpha   90.00
_cell.angle_beta   90.00
_cell.angle_gamma   90.00
#
_symmetry.space_group_name_H-M   'P 1'
#
loop_
_entity.id
_entity.type
_entity.pdbx_description
1 polymer ?
#
loop_
_entity_poly.entity_id
_entity_poly.type
_entity_poly.pdbx_seq_one_letter_code
_entity_poly.pdbx_strand_id
1 'polypeptide(L)' 'MSKYFAESELIINEDGSCFHLHLRPEQVADKVILVGDP' A
#
# COMPACT_ATOMS: atom_id res chain seq x y z
N MET A 1 6.52 13.80 13.27
CA MET A 1 5.80 14.56 12.22
C MET A 1 4.96 13.57 11.44
N SER A 2 3.63 13.76 11.38
CA SER A 2 2.80 13.00 10.43
C SER A 2 3.18 13.43 9.02
N LYS A 3 3.63 12.48 8.20
CA LYS A 3 3.98 12.75 6.81
C LYS A 3 2.68 12.97 6.06
N TYR A 4 2.42 14.20 5.64
CA TYR A 4 1.28 14.53 4.79
C TYR A 4 1.61 14.10 3.36
N PHE A 5 0.71 13.39 2.71
CA PHE A 5 0.75 13.07 1.29
C PHE A 5 -0.47 13.71 0.65
N ALA A 6 -0.30 14.37 -0.50
CA ALA A 6 -1.46 14.82 -1.25
C ALA A 6 -2.29 13.61 -1.71
N GLU A 7 -3.59 13.78 -1.91
CA GLU A 7 -4.50 12.68 -2.30
C GLU A 7 -4.07 11.98 -3.60
N SER A 8 -3.36 12.69 -4.48
CA SER A 8 -2.80 12.15 -5.72
C SER A 8 -1.44 11.47 -5.57
N GLU A 9 -0.72 11.68 -4.46
CA GLU A 9 0.61 11.10 -4.22
C GLU A 9 0.55 9.72 -3.58
N LEU A 10 -0.46 9.49 -2.72
CA LEU A 10 -0.68 8.21 -2.06
C LEU A 10 -2.19 7.97 -1.93
N ILE A 11 -2.76 7.30 -2.93
CA ILE A 11 -4.17 6.94 -2.94
C ILE A 11 -4.39 5.77 -1.98
N ILE A 12 -5.19 6.02 -0.95
CA ILE A 12 -5.59 5.05 0.07
C ILE A 12 -7.11 4.86 -0.01
N ASN A 13 -7.54 3.61 0.02
CA ASN A 13 -8.96 3.25 0.04
C ASN A 13 -9.59 3.59 1.40
N GLU A 14 -10.92 3.62 1.48
CA GLU A 14 -11.66 3.90 2.74
C GLU A 14 -11.34 2.90 3.87
N ASP A 15 -10.91 1.69 3.53
CA ASP A 15 -10.51 0.64 4.47
C ASP A 15 -9.04 0.76 4.96
N GLY A 16 -8.32 1.78 4.50
CA GLY A 16 -6.91 2.02 4.83
C GLY A 16 -5.93 1.19 4.00
N SER A 17 -6.39 0.44 2.99
CA SER A 17 -5.53 -0.32 2.09
C SER A 17 -5.00 0.54 0.93
N CYS A 18 -3.87 0.12 0.35
CA CYS A 18 -3.35 0.78 -0.86
C CYS A 18 -4.23 0.47 -2.09
N PHE A 19 -4.41 1.46 -2.95
CA PHE A 19 -5.38 1.41 -4.05
C PHE A 19 -5.28 0.18 -4.96
N HIS A 20 -4.07 -0.18 -5.42
CA HIS A 20 -3.91 -1.23 -6.44
C HIS A 20 -3.95 -2.65 -5.91
N LEU A 21 -3.39 -2.89 -4.71
CA LEU A 21 -3.19 -4.24 -4.19
C LEU A 21 -4.15 -4.59 -3.05
N HIS A 22 -4.91 -3.61 -2.53
CA HIS A 22 -5.79 -3.77 -1.37
C HIS A 22 -5.07 -4.37 -0.15
N LEU A 23 -3.81 -3.97 0.06
CA LEU A 23 -3.00 -4.38 1.21
C LEU A 23 -2.89 -3.23 2.22
N ARG A 24 -3.05 -3.56 3.50
CA ARG A 24 -2.73 -2.69 4.63
C ARG A 24 -1.26 -2.86 5.04
N PRO A 25 -0.66 -1.88 5.75
CA PRO A 25 0.73 -1.96 6.18
C PRO A 25 1.10 -3.24 6.92
N GLU A 26 0.18 -3.79 7.73
CA GLU A 26 0.41 -5.00 8.53
C GLU A 26 0.41 -6.29 7.70
N GLN A 27 0.01 -6.23 6.43
CA GLN A 27 -0.11 -7.39 5.54
C GLN A 27 1.10 -7.60 4.63
N VAL A 28 2.11 -6.72 4.71
CA VAL A 28 3.34 -6.81 3.91
C VAL A 28 4.56 -6.90 4.82
N ALA A 29 5.45 -7.83 4.50
CA ALA A 29 6.74 -7.95 5.19
C ALA A 29 7.80 -7.06 4.53
N ASP A 30 8.87 -6.74 5.27
CA ASP A 30 9.99 -5.94 4.76
C ASP A 30 10.71 -6.58 3.56
N LYS A 31 10.62 -7.91 3.43
CA LYS A 31 11.19 -8.67 2.32
C LYS A 31 10.08 -9.23 1.44
N VAL A 32 10.03 -8.75 0.19
CA VAL A 32 9.05 -9.18 -0.82
C VAL A 32 9.79 -9.83 -1.97
N ILE A 33 9.28 -10.97 -2.45
CA ILE A 33 9.73 -11.62 -3.68
C ILE A 33 8.61 -11.44 -4.71
N LEU A 34 8.91 -10.74 -5.80
CA LEU A 34 7.97 -10.59 -6.90
C LEU A 34 8.11 -11.80 -7.84
N VAL A 35 7.01 -12.51 -8.03
CA VAL A 35 6.89 -13.60 -9.01
C VAL A 35 5.92 -13.16 -10.10
N GLY A 36 6.22 -13.51 -11.35
CA GLY A 36 5.47 -13.00 -12.51
C GLY A 36 4.22 -13.81 -12.84
N ASP A 37 4.33 -15.14 -12.78
CA ASP A 37 3.24 -16.06 -13.10
C ASP A 37 2.44 -16.40 -11.82
N PRO A 38 1.12 -16.15 -11.79
CA PRO A 38 0.26 -16.46 -10.64
C PRO A 38 -0.05 -17.95 -10.45
#